data_AF-A0A939CDR2-F1
#
_entry.id   AF-A0A939CDR2-F1
#
_cell.length_a   1.000
_cell.length_b   1.000
_cell.length_c   1.000
_cell.angle_alpha   90.00
_cell.angle_beta   90.00
_cell.angle_gamma   90.00
#
_symmetry.space_group_name_H-M   'P 1'
#
loop_
_entity.id
_entity.type
_entity.pdbx_description
1 polymer ?
#
loop_
_entity_poly.entity_id
_entity_poly.type
_entity_poly.pdbx_seq_one_letter_code
_entity_poly.pdbx_strand_id
1 'polypeptide(L)' 'MLDRELTDAEKSARSLISKLPTEQLLEQWEMTTTMTDPGTSTVRGWLMDELEKRNPEGFDKWLDDDECNDEDLRKFILG' A
#
# COMPACT_ATOMS: atom_id res chain seq x y z
N MET A 1 -8.58 0.22 20.87
CA MET A 1 -7.77 -0.46 19.84
C MET A 1 -6.39 -0.62 20.43
N LEU A 2 -5.89 -1.83 20.62
CA LEU A 2 -4.58 -2.05 21.25
C LEU A 2 -3.50 -1.69 20.24
N ASP A 3 -2.64 -0.73 20.58
CA ASP A 3 -1.38 -0.47 19.88
C ASP A 3 -0.49 -1.69 20.05
N ARG A 4 -0.59 -2.65 19.12
CA ARG A 4 0.32 -3.80 19.09
C ARG A 4 1.71 -3.28 18.74
N GLU A 5 2.67 -3.55 19.60
CA GLU A 5 4.06 -3.27 19.31
C GLU A 5 4.51 -4.06 18.06
N LEU A 6 5.05 -3.35 17.07
CA LEU A 6 5.63 -3.97 15.89
C LEU A 6 6.92 -4.68 16.26
N THR A 7 7.10 -5.88 15.73
CA THR A 7 8.38 -6.60 15.81
C THR A 7 9.48 -5.84 15.05
N ASP A 8 10.74 -6.09 15.37
CA ASP A 8 11.85 -5.47 14.65
C ASP A 8 11.92 -5.89 13.18
N ALA A 9 11.43 -7.08 12.86
CA ALA A 9 11.25 -7.53 11.48
C ALA A 9 10.21 -6.68 10.74
N GLU A 10 9.06 -6.39 11.35
CA GLU A 10 8.02 -5.54 10.76
C GLU A 10 8.48 -4.08 10.61
N LYS A 11 9.19 -3.53 11.61
CA LYS A 11 9.82 -2.21 11.51
C LYS A 11 10.81 -2.17 10.34
N SER A 12 11.63 -3.20 10.19
CA SER A 12 12.61 -3.30 9.10
C SER A 12 11.94 -3.42 7.74
N ALA A 13 10.89 -4.25 7.62
CA ALA A 13 10.12 -4.41 6.39
C ALA A 13 9.45 -3.08 5.97
N ARG A 14 8.79 -2.38 6.91
CA ARG A 14 8.21 -1.06 6.64
C ARG A 14 9.27 -0.02 6.26
N SER A 15 10.46 -0.08 6.87
CA SER A 15 11.57 0.79 6.47
C SER A 15 12.11 0.50 5.07
N LEU A 16 11.97 -0.73 4.55
CA LEU A 16 12.34 -1.05 3.17
C LEU A 16 11.29 -0.51 2.20
N ILE A 17 10.01 -0.73 2.50
CA ILE A 17 8.87 -0.20 1.71
C ILE A 17 8.98 1.32 1.58
N SER A 18 9.22 2.04 2.67
CA SER A 18 9.30 3.51 2.63
C SER A 18 10.44 4.07 1.79
N LYS A 19 11.42 3.24 1.40
CA LYS A 19 12.54 3.62 0.51
C LYS A 19 12.27 3.33 -0.95
N LEU A 20 11.23 2.55 -1.28
CA LEU A 20 10.89 2.24 -2.67
C LEU A 20 10.35 3.49 -3.38
N PRO A 21 10.69 3.72 -4.67
CA PRO A 21 10.02 4.72 -5.50
C PRO A 21 8.51 4.44 -5.59
N THR A 22 7.70 5.48 -5.78
CA THR A 22 6.24 5.35 -5.85
C THR A 22 5.79 4.38 -6.94
N GLU A 23 6.45 4.37 -8.10
CA GLU A 23 6.17 3.42 -9.19
C GLU A 23 6.35 1.96 -8.74
N GLN A 24 7.43 1.67 -8.00
CA GLN A 24 7.69 0.33 -7.47
C GLN A 24 6.70 -0.06 -6.38
N LEU A 25 6.22 0.89 -5.56
CA LEU A 25 5.14 0.61 -4.60
C LEU A 25 3.86 0.17 -5.32
N LEU A 26 3.54 0.83 -6.43
CA LEU A 26 2.38 0.49 -7.27
C LEU A 26 2.56 -0.86 -7.98
N GLU A 27 3.76 -1.17 -8.48
CA GLU A 27 4.06 -2.49 -9.04
C GLU A 27 3.86 -3.60 -7.98
N GLN A 28 4.36 -3.40 -6.76
CA GLN A 28 4.17 -4.35 -5.67
C GLN A 28 2.69 -4.49 -5.30
N TRP A 29 1.94 -3.39 -5.27
CA TRP A 29 0.49 -3.41 -5.05
C TRP A 29 -0.22 -4.30 -6.07
N GLU A 30 0.05 -4.11 -7.36
CA GLU A 30 -0.57 -4.88 -8.45
C GLU A 30 -0.22 -6.36 -8.39
N MET A 31 1.02 -6.69 -7.99
CA MET A 31 1.40 -8.08 -7.75
C MET A 31 0.53 -8.72 -6.66
N THR A 32 0.22 -7.98 -5.58
CA THR A 32 -0.59 -8.51 -4.47
C THR A 32 -2.04 -8.81 -4.84
N THR A 33 -2.60 -8.19 -5.89
CA THR A 33 -4.00 -8.36 -6.30
C THR A 33 -4.36 -9.82 -6.61
N THR A 34 -3.38 -10.60 -7.08
CA THR A 34 -3.58 -12.03 -7.41
C THR A 34 -2.99 -13.00 -6.39
N MET A 35 -2.32 -12.48 -5.34
CA MET A 35 -1.67 -13.31 -4.33
C MET A 35 -2.65 -13.74 -3.24
N THR A 36 -2.55 -15.02 -2.84
CA THR A 36 -3.43 -15.60 -1.80
C THR A 36 -2.67 -15.96 -0.52
N ASP A 37 -1.40 -15.58 -0.42
CA ASP A 37 -0.57 -15.86 0.75
C ASP A 37 -1.12 -15.18 2.02
N PRO A 38 -1.01 -15.82 3.20
CA PRO A 38 -1.47 -15.24 4.47
C PRO A 38 -0.84 -13.90 4.83
N GLY A 39 0.35 -13.60 4.29
CA GLY A 39 1.05 -12.33 4.51
C GLY A 39 0.58 -11.18 3.61
N THR A 40 -0.20 -11.47 2.57
CA THR A 40 -0.58 -10.48 1.54
C THR A 40 -1.37 -9.32 2.14
N SER A 41 -2.32 -9.58 3.03
CA SER A 41 -3.11 -8.53 3.68
C SER A 41 -2.25 -7.57 4.52
N THR A 42 -1.23 -8.11 5.20
CA THR A 42 -0.31 -7.32 6.02
C THR A 42 0.57 -6.42 5.14
N VAL A 43 1.12 -6.98 4.06
CA VAL A 43 1.94 -6.21 3.11
C VAL A 43 1.11 -5.14 2.41
N ARG A 44 -0.12 -5.45 1.99
CA ARG A 44 -1.06 -4.49 1.41
C ARG A 44 -1.34 -3.32 2.34
N GLY A 45 -1.53 -3.59 3.65
CA GLY A 45 -1.64 -2.54 4.65
C GLY A 45 -0.44 -1.59 4.66
N TRP A 46 0.79 -2.12 4.63
CA TRP A 46 1.99 -1.28 4.62
C TRP A 46 2.19 -0.50 3.32
N LEU A 47 1.78 -1.07 2.18
CA LEU A 47 1.81 -0.37 0.89
C LEU A 47 0.80 0.78 0.88
N MET A 48 -0.43 0.54 1.35
CA MET A 48 -1.47 1.56 1.48
C MET A 48 -1.02 2.70 2.40
N ASP A 49 -0.50 2.40 3.59
CA ASP A 49 0.04 3.40 4.53
C ASP A 49 1.04 4.35 3.85
N GLU A 50 1.97 3.80 3.06
CA GLU A 50 3.04 4.59 2.43
C GLU A 50 2.56 5.33 1.17
N LEU A 51 1.60 4.77 0.42
CA LEU A 51 0.98 5.44 -0.73
C LEU A 51 0.09 6.61 -0.30
N GLU A 52 -0.76 6.42 0.72
CA GLU A 52 -1.59 7.46 1.34
C GLU A 52 -0.71 8.61 1.86
N LYS A 53 0.36 8.28 2.59
CA LYS A 53 1.31 9.27 3.09
C LYS A 53 1.96 10.11 1.99
N ARG A 54 2.20 9.55 0.80
CA ARG A 54 2.90 10.21 -0.31
C ARG A 54 1.98 11.04 -1.18
N ASN A 55 0.78 10.56 -1.44
CA ASN A 55 -0.22 11.25 -2.23
C ASN A 55 -1.61 11.03 -1.61
N PRO A 56 -1.93 11.74 -0.51
CA PRO A 56 -3.19 11.54 0.20
C PRO A 56 -4.39 11.89 -0.69
N GLU A 57 -4.30 12.95 -1.49
CA GLU A 57 -5.40 13.34 -2.38
C GLU A 57 -5.70 12.29 -3.45
N GLY A 58 -4.66 11.71 -4.08
CA GLY A 58 -4.83 10.63 -5.04
C GLY A 58 -5.36 9.35 -4.38
N PHE A 59 -4.83 9.02 -3.20
CA PHE A 59 -5.27 7.86 -2.44
C PHE A 59 -6.73 7.98 -1.99
N ASP A 60 -7.13 9.13 -1.45
CA ASP A 60 -8.51 9.42 -1.04
C ASP A 60 -9.47 9.34 -2.24
N LYS A 61 -9.09 9.90 -3.41
CA LYS A 61 -9.90 9.78 -4.63
C LYS A 61 -10.09 8.34 -5.10
N TRP A 62 -9.07 7.50 -4.93
CA TRP A 62 -9.18 6.07 -5.23
C TRP A 62 -10.11 5.35 -4.24
N LEU A 63 -10.04 5.69 -2.95
CA LEU A 63 -10.96 5.15 -1.94
C LEU A 63 -12.41 5.61 -2.13
N ASP A 64 -12.60 6.83 -2.63
CA ASP A 64 -13.91 7.42 -2.92
C ASP A 64 -14.53 6.92 -4.23
N ASP A 65 -13.77 6.20 -5.08
CA ASP A 65 -14.28 5.57 -6.28
C ASP A 65 -15.19 4.38 -5.94
N ASP A 66 -16.33 4.27 -6.65
CA ASP A 66 -17.40 3.31 -6.31
C ASP A 66 -16.91 1.85 -6.24
N GLU A 67 -15.92 1.49 -7.05
CA GLU A 67 -15.37 0.13 -7.10
C GLU A 67 -14.02 0.00 -6.37
N CYS A 68 -13.31 1.11 -6.13
CA CYS A 68 -11.99 1.14 -5.47
C CYS A 68 -11.05 0.04 -6.04
N ASN A 69 -11.07 -0.15 -7.36
CA ASN A 69 -10.37 -1.24 -8.01
C ASN A 69 -8.85 -1.10 -7.86
N ASP A 70 -8.17 -2.19 -7.52
CA ASP A 70 -6.71 -2.22 -7.35
C ASP A 70 -5.97 -1.68 -8.59
N GLU A 71 -6.46 -2.00 -9.79
CA GLU A 71 -5.86 -1.63 -11.08
C GLU A 71 -5.95 -0.13 -11.40
N ASP A 72 -6.83 0.60 -10.73
CA ASP A 72 -7.04 2.03 -10.94
C ASP A 72 -6.18 2.89 -10.01
N LEU A 73 -5.70 2.36 -8.89
CA LEU A 73 -4.90 3.09 -7.90
C LEU A 73 -3.71 3.83 -8.53
N ARG A 74 -3.01 3.19 -9.48
CA ARG A 74 -1.88 3.83 -10.18
C ARG A 74 -2.28 5.12 -10.89
N LYS A 75 -3.46 5.15 -11.51
CA LYS A 75 -3.96 6.33 -12.25
C LYS A 75 -4.19 7.49 -11.29
N PHE A 76 -4.80 7.22 -10.13
CA PHE A 76 -5.04 8.26 -9.12
C PHE A 76 -3.74 8.78 -8.47
N ILE A 77 -2.73 7.91 -8.30
CA ILE A 77 -1.47 8.28 -7.64
C ILE A 77 -0.51 9.03 -8.57
N LEU A 78 -0.44 8.67 -9.86
CA LEU A 78 0.51 9.26 -10.82
C LEU A 78 -0.07 10.39 -11.69
N GLY A 79 -1.40 10.46 -11.85
CA GLY A 79 -2.09 11.46 -12.67
C GLY A 79 -2.26 11.04 -14.13
#